data_AF-A0A7H4M154-F1
#
_entry.id   AF-A0A7H4M154-F1
#
_cell.length_a   1.000
_cell.length_b   1.000
_cell.length_c   1.000
_cell.angle_alpha   90.00
_cell.angle_beta   90.00
_cell.angle_gamma   90.00
#
_symmetry.space_group_name_H-M   'P 1'
#
loop_
_entity.id
_entity.type
_entity.pdbx_description
1 polymer ?
#
loop_
_entity_poly.entity_id
_entity_poly.type
_entity_poly.pdbx_seq_one_letter_code
_entity_poly.pdbx_strand_id
1 'polypeptide(L)'
;MLWFPHDVPPKEFDWLLDIRLYSTEFHADFAAITLNTLGIPQLGLREHIQRRKAFFSTKRLSALKGLVTEQENEASLDKKMVAVIAGVKTAKTEEILFSLITQYVNQQKDDDSDLENTLAMLKRHDLEGVLWDILNQEMGYQAEHPTLENLILKLFCTDLSAQADPQKREWLEKNVLTTPSGRASALAFMVTWRADRRYKEAYDYCAQQMQDALRPEDQYRLSSPYDLHECETTLSIEQSVIQALVTQLLEESTTLDREAFKKLLSERQSKYWCQTRQEYYAIYDALRQAERLLNLRNRHIDGFHYQDSATFWKAYCEELFRFDQAYRLFNEYALLVHSKGAMILKSLDDYIEALYSNWYLAELSRSWNKVLEAENRMQEWRIAGLPRQQNFYNEVVKPQFNNPQIKRVFVIISDALRYEVAEELGNQINTEKRFTAELRSQLGVLPSYTQLGMAALLPHDEICYQPGSSDIVYADGLSTSGTPNRDTILKKYKGMAVKSDDLLKWKNQQGRDLIRDYEIVYIWHNTIDAMG
;
A
#
# COMPACT_ATOMS: atom_id res chain seq x y z
N MET A 1 10.24 45.45 -49.66
CA MET A 1 9.59 45.90 -48.41
C MET A 1 9.38 47.40 -48.55
N LEU A 2 8.13 47.85 -48.58
CA LEU A 2 7.78 49.27 -48.67
C LEU A 2 7.33 49.72 -47.28
N TRP A 3 7.89 50.81 -46.76
CA TRP A 3 7.57 51.34 -45.43
C TRP A 3 6.95 52.72 -45.57
N PHE A 4 5.83 52.95 -44.89
CA PHE A 4 5.08 54.20 -44.91
C PHE A 4 4.86 54.68 -43.47
N PRO A 5 5.19 55.95 -43.14
CA PRO A 5 4.99 56.52 -41.79
C PRO A 5 3.55 57.01 -41.55
N HIS A 6 2.57 56.60 -42.35
CA HIS A 6 1.18 57.05 -42.30
C HIS A 6 0.23 55.87 -42.53
N ASP A 7 -1.03 56.03 -42.12
CA ASP A 7 -2.07 55.02 -42.34
C ASP A 7 -2.33 54.78 -43.84
N VAL A 8 -2.95 53.63 -44.12
CA VAL A 8 -3.33 53.24 -45.48
C VAL A 8 -4.30 54.28 -46.05
N PRO A 9 -4.00 54.89 -47.21
CA PRO A 9 -4.92 55.82 -47.84
C PRO A 9 -6.27 55.13 -48.15
N PRO A 10 -7.38 55.87 -48.22
CA PRO A 10 -8.63 55.32 -48.75
C PRO A 10 -8.40 54.71 -50.13
N LYS A 11 -9.13 53.64 -50.49
CA LYS A 11 -8.91 52.86 -51.73
C LYS A 11 -8.80 53.71 -53.00
N GLU A 12 -9.53 54.82 -53.06
CA GLU A 12 -9.57 55.76 -54.17
C GLU A 12 -8.26 56.56 -54.34
N PHE A 13 -7.46 56.66 -53.28
CA PHE A 13 -6.21 57.41 -53.21
C PHE A 13 -4.99 56.51 -52.97
N ASP A 14 -5.17 55.19 -52.88
CA ASP A 14 -4.08 54.24 -52.67
C ASP A 14 -3.52 53.73 -53.99
N TRP A 15 -2.47 54.41 -54.48
CA TRP A 15 -1.81 54.05 -55.74
C TRP A 15 -1.07 52.71 -55.71
N LEU A 16 -0.98 52.07 -54.54
CA LEU A 16 -0.35 50.75 -54.35
C LEU A 16 -1.38 49.69 -53.94
N LEU A 17 -2.67 49.95 -54.16
CA LEU A 17 -3.75 49.05 -53.77
C LEU A 17 -3.62 47.65 -54.38
N ASP A 18 -3.19 47.58 -55.65
CA ASP A 18 -2.91 46.32 -56.34
C ASP A 18 -1.81 45.52 -55.62
N ILE A 19 -0.73 46.18 -55.20
CA ILE A 19 0.36 45.58 -54.42
C ILE A 19 -0.13 45.13 -53.03
N ARG A 20 -0.93 45.94 -52.35
CA ARG A 20 -1.47 45.60 -51.02
C ARG A 20 -2.41 44.40 -51.05
N LEU A 21 -3.16 44.19 -52.12
CA LEU A 21 -4.11 43.07 -52.24
C LEU A 21 -3.43 41.69 -52.30
N TYR A 22 -2.21 41.58 -52.83
CA TYR A 22 -1.47 40.31 -52.88
C TYR A 22 -0.30 40.24 -51.88
N SER A 23 0.02 41.34 -51.18
CA SER A 23 1.10 41.39 -50.20
C SER A 23 0.56 41.28 -48.76
N THR A 24 1.43 40.86 -47.85
CA THR A 24 1.09 40.77 -46.42
C THR A 24 1.41 42.09 -45.73
N GLU A 25 0.42 42.71 -45.08
CA GLU A 25 0.65 43.93 -44.31
C GLU A 25 1.43 43.64 -43.03
N PHE A 26 2.54 44.36 -42.84
CA PHE A 26 3.38 44.26 -41.64
C PHE A 26 3.45 45.62 -40.97
N HIS A 27 3.04 45.68 -39.70
CA HIS A 27 3.23 46.86 -38.88
C HIS A 27 4.45 46.65 -37.98
N ALA A 28 5.32 47.65 -37.89
CA ALA A 28 6.51 47.62 -37.06
C ALA A 28 6.25 48.13 -35.62
N ASP A 29 5.04 47.91 -35.08
CA ASP A 29 4.75 48.23 -33.69
C ASP A 29 4.95 47.01 -32.78
N PHE A 30 5.12 47.28 -31.49
CA PHE A 30 5.41 46.24 -30.50
C PHE A 30 4.36 45.12 -30.50
N ALA A 31 3.08 45.47 -30.62
CA ALA A 31 1.97 44.52 -30.63
C ALA A 31 2.01 43.60 -31.86
N ALA A 32 2.24 44.11 -33.07
CA ALA A 32 2.34 43.29 -34.28
C ALA A 32 3.56 42.37 -34.28
N ILE A 33 4.72 42.86 -33.81
CA ILE A 33 5.93 42.02 -33.66
C ILE A 33 5.69 40.88 -32.67
N THR A 34 5.03 41.16 -31.55
CA THR A 34 4.72 40.18 -30.51
C THR A 34 3.74 39.12 -31.04
N LEU A 35 2.64 39.54 -31.68
CA LEU A 35 1.66 38.63 -32.27
C LEU A 35 2.28 37.72 -33.34
N ASN A 36 3.10 38.29 -34.22
CA ASN A 36 3.82 37.52 -35.24
C ASN A 36 4.78 36.51 -34.59
N THR A 37 5.50 36.92 -33.55
CA THR A 37 6.38 36.01 -32.81
C THR A 37 5.62 34.85 -32.16
N LEU A 38 4.42 35.12 -31.64
CA LEU A 38 3.51 34.11 -31.08
C LEU A 38 2.82 33.25 -32.14
N GLY A 39 2.91 33.61 -33.43
CA GLY A 39 2.24 32.90 -34.53
C GLY A 39 0.74 33.15 -34.59
N ILE A 40 0.25 34.25 -34.02
CA ILE A 40 -1.18 34.58 -33.98
C ILE A 40 -1.53 35.48 -35.17
N PRO A 41 -2.37 35.03 -36.12
CA PRO A 41 -2.70 35.80 -37.32
C PRO A 41 -3.72 36.92 -37.08
N GLN A 42 -4.37 36.96 -35.93
CA GLN A 42 -5.49 37.88 -35.65
C GLN A 42 -5.01 39.30 -35.28
N LEU A 43 -5.40 40.29 -36.10
CA LEU A 43 -5.19 41.72 -35.81
C LEU A 43 -6.01 42.23 -34.61
N GLY A 44 -7.09 41.54 -34.25
CA GLY A 44 -8.02 41.94 -33.17
C GLY A 44 -7.42 41.94 -31.76
N LEU A 45 -6.31 41.24 -31.55
CA LEU A 45 -5.65 41.16 -30.23
C LEU A 45 -4.57 42.24 -30.02
N ARG A 46 -4.36 43.15 -30.97
CA ARG A 46 -3.31 44.18 -30.87
C ARG A 46 -3.50 45.10 -29.67
N GLU A 47 -4.73 45.58 -29.45
CA GLU A 47 -5.01 46.43 -28.28
C GLU A 47 -4.73 45.70 -26.97
N HIS A 48 -5.14 44.43 -26.88
CA HIS A 48 -4.91 43.60 -25.69
C HIS A 48 -3.42 43.40 -25.39
N ILE A 49 -2.63 43.03 -26.41
CA ILE A 49 -1.17 42.89 -26.29
C ILE A 49 -0.52 44.22 -25.89
N GLN A 50 -1.01 45.34 -26.43
CA GLN A 50 -0.50 46.66 -26.09
C GLN A 50 -0.81 47.03 -24.64
N ARG A 51 -2.01 46.73 -24.12
CA ARG A 51 -2.36 46.92 -22.70
C ARG A 51 -1.48 46.06 -21.79
N ARG A 52 -1.19 44.82 -22.20
CA ARG A 52 -0.32 43.86 -21.47
C ARG A 52 1.18 44.05 -21.72
N LYS A 53 1.63 45.14 -22.36
CA LYS A 53 3.03 45.34 -22.77
C LYS A 53 4.07 45.07 -21.67
N ALA A 54 3.77 45.43 -20.42
CA ALA A 54 4.65 45.22 -19.27
C ALA A 54 4.99 43.73 -18.99
N PHE A 55 4.10 42.81 -19.37
CA PHE A 55 4.31 41.37 -19.22
C PHE A 55 5.42 40.85 -20.15
N PHE A 56 5.61 41.43 -21.32
CA PHE A 56 6.46 40.81 -22.33
C PHE A 56 7.95 41.09 -22.09
N SER A 57 8.68 40.04 -21.71
CA SER A 57 10.14 39.96 -21.76
C SER A 57 10.55 38.84 -22.72
N THR A 58 11.80 38.78 -23.15
CA THR A 58 12.29 37.71 -24.04
C THR A 58 12.00 36.30 -23.49
N LYS A 59 12.25 36.10 -22.18
CA LYS A 59 11.96 34.84 -21.49
C LYS A 59 10.46 34.52 -21.45
N ARG A 60 9.61 35.48 -21.07
CA ARG A 60 8.15 35.27 -20.95
C ARG A 60 7.46 35.11 -22.30
N LEU A 61 7.93 35.83 -23.32
CA LEU A 61 7.46 35.67 -24.69
C LEU A 61 7.75 34.25 -25.21
N SER A 62 8.96 33.74 -24.96
CA SER A 62 9.32 32.37 -25.34
C SER A 62 8.49 31.33 -24.59
N ALA A 63 8.25 31.53 -23.29
CA ALA A 63 7.42 30.62 -22.49
C ALA A 63 5.96 30.65 -22.97
N LEU A 64 5.39 31.84 -23.18
CA LEU A 64 4.03 32.02 -23.68
C LEU A 64 3.85 31.39 -25.07
N LYS A 65 4.83 31.54 -25.96
CA LYS A 65 4.82 30.94 -27.30
C LYS A 65 4.62 29.42 -27.26
N GLY A 66 5.15 28.74 -26.25
CA GLY A 66 4.96 27.29 -26.07
C GLY A 66 3.53 26.88 -25.68
N LEU A 67 2.71 27.82 -25.21
CA LEU A 67 1.33 27.57 -24.75
C LEU A 67 0.26 28.07 -25.73
N VAL A 68 0.63 28.93 -26.67
CA VAL A 68 -0.27 29.51 -27.67
C VAL A 68 -0.71 28.43 -28.68
N THR A 69 -1.98 28.51 -29.06
CA THR A 69 -2.69 27.64 -30.00
C THR A 69 -3.28 28.47 -31.15
N GLU A 70 -3.82 27.82 -32.17
CA GLU A 70 -4.25 28.50 -33.41
C GLU A 70 -5.44 29.47 -33.22
N GLN A 71 -6.22 29.31 -32.16
CA GLN A 71 -7.43 30.11 -31.87
C GLN A 71 -7.35 30.79 -30.50
N GLU A 72 -6.54 31.84 -30.40
CA GLU A 72 -6.47 32.65 -29.18
C GLU A 72 -7.57 33.72 -29.12
N ASN A 73 -8.03 33.99 -27.90
CA ASN A 73 -8.78 35.19 -27.54
C ASN A 73 -8.14 35.86 -26.32
N GLU A 74 -8.65 37.02 -25.90
CA GLU A 74 -8.09 37.81 -24.79
C GLU A 74 -8.00 36.99 -23.48
N ALA A 75 -9.08 36.29 -23.11
CA ALA A 75 -9.15 35.48 -21.90
C ALA A 75 -8.17 34.28 -21.93
N SER A 76 -8.04 33.61 -23.08
CA SER A 76 -7.10 32.50 -23.27
C SER A 76 -5.66 32.97 -23.12
N LEU A 77 -5.32 34.14 -23.71
CA LEU A 77 -3.99 34.71 -23.57
C LEU A 77 -3.70 35.09 -22.12
N ASP A 78 -4.62 35.77 -21.44
CA ASP A 78 -4.44 36.17 -20.04
C ASP A 78 -4.26 34.94 -19.14
N LYS A 79 -5.04 33.86 -19.33
CA LYS A 79 -4.85 32.59 -18.63
C LYS A 79 -3.47 31.97 -18.88
N LYS A 80 -2.98 32.03 -20.11
CA LYS A 80 -1.63 31.54 -20.47
C LYS A 80 -0.53 32.43 -19.89
N MET A 81 -0.76 33.74 -19.76
CA MET A 81 0.16 34.63 -19.06
C MET A 81 0.22 34.32 -17.55
N VAL A 82 -0.92 34.03 -16.92
CA VAL A 82 -0.98 33.54 -15.53
C VAL A 82 -0.20 32.23 -15.41
N ALA A 83 -0.41 31.29 -16.33
CA ALA A 83 0.31 30.01 -16.38
C ALA A 83 1.84 30.20 -16.47
N VAL A 84 2.31 31.12 -17.32
CA VAL A 84 3.74 31.46 -17.43
C VAL A 84 4.29 32.04 -16.13
N ILE A 85 3.55 32.92 -15.45
CA ILE A 85 4.00 33.50 -14.17
C ILE A 85 4.01 32.43 -13.07
N ALA A 86 3.01 31.57 -13.03
CA ALA A 86 2.95 30.41 -12.13
C ALA A 86 3.98 29.32 -12.48
N GLY A 87 4.78 29.49 -13.53
CA GLY A 87 5.87 28.58 -13.90
C GLY A 87 5.43 27.25 -14.52
N VAL A 88 4.18 27.13 -14.97
CA VAL A 88 3.62 25.88 -15.49
C VAL A 88 3.70 25.78 -17.01
N LYS A 89 3.82 24.55 -17.52
CA LYS A 89 3.95 24.24 -18.95
C LYS A 89 2.62 23.98 -19.66
N THR A 90 1.52 24.03 -18.94
CA THR A 90 0.17 23.93 -19.53
C THR A 90 -0.71 24.99 -18.89
N ALA A 91 -1.65 25.54 -19.66
CA ALA A 91 -2.60 26.53 -19.17
C ALA A 91 -3.87 25.89 -18.60
N LYS A 92 -3.75 24.71 -17.99
CA LYS A 92 -4.84 24.07 -17.24
C LYS A 92 -4.92 24.70 -15.85
N THR A 93 -6.13 25.02 -15.40
CA THR A 93 -6.35 25.64 -14.07
C THR A 93 -5.84 24.75 -12.95
N GLU A 94 -5.99 23.43 -13.09
CA GLU A 94 -5.48 22.44 -12.13
C GLU A 94 -3.96 22.55 -11.95
N GLU A 95 -3.19 22.64 -13.05
CA GLU A 95 -1.73 22.73 -12.98
C GLU A 95 -1.28 24.09 -12.40
N ILE A 96 -1.97 25.18 -12.75
CA ILE A 96 -1.75 26.50 -12.14
C ILE A 96 -1.97 26.42 -10.63
N LEU A 97 -3.09 25.83 -10.19
CA LEU A 97 -3.41 25.66 -8.78
C LEU A 97 -2.40 24.79 -8.06
N PHE A 98 -2.01 23.64 -8.62
CA PHE A 98 -0.99 22.80 -8.01
C PHE A 98 0.34 23.51 -7.84
N SER A 99 0.78 24.31 -8.82
CA SER A 99 1.99 25.12 -8.70
C SER A 99 1.87 26.13 -7.55
N LEU A 100 0.78 26.90 -7.51
CA LEU A 100 0.57 27.91 -6.47
C LEU A 100 0.46 27.29 -5.07
N ILE A 101 -0.25 26.17 -4.93
CA ILE A 101 -0.37 25.45 -3.66
C ILE A 101 0.98 24.87 -3.24
N THR A 102 1.77 24.34 -4.17
CA THR A 102 3.11 23.83 -3.85
C THR A 102 4.01 24.95 -3.34
N GLN A 103 4.01 26.11 -4.01
CA GLN A 103 4.74 27.28 -3.55
C GLN A 103 4.24 27.77 -2.17
N TYR A 104 2.93 27.73 -1.93
CA TYR A 104 2.36 28.03 -0.61
C TYR A 104 2.89 27.08 0.47
N VAL A 105 2.89 25.78 0.22
CA VAL A 105 3.39 24.80 1.20
C VAL A 105 4.89 24.97 1.45
N ASN A 106 5.68 25.23 0.40
CA ASN A 106 7.12 25.47 0.53
C ASN A 106 7.42 26.73 1.35
N GLN A 107 6.66 27.81 1.13
CA GLN A 107 6.78 29.04 1.93
C GLN A 107 6.58 28.76 3.42
N GLN A 108 5.60 27.92 3.79
CA GLN A 108 5.30 27.61 5.18
C GLN A 108 6.35 26.68 5.83
N LYS A 109 7.07 25.87 5.04
CA LYS A 109 8.03 24.89 5.56
C LYS A 109 9.47 25.39 5.58
N ASP A 110 9.89 26.04 4.51
CA ASP A 110 11.30 26.30 4.21
C ASP A 110 11.63 27.80 4.06
N ASP A 111 10.72 28.69 4.47
CA ASP A 111 10.84 30.15 4.30
C ASP A 111 11.10 30.55 2.82
N ASP A 112 10.47 29.81 1.90
CA ASP A 112 10.56 30.03 0.46
C ASP A 112 9.76 31.29 0.04
N SER A 113 10.35 32.11 -0.82
CA SER A 113 9.74 33.35 -1.33
C SER A 113 9.06 33.20 -2.68
N ASP A 114 9.05 31.99 -3.26
CA ASP A 114 8.51 31.74 -4.60
C ASP A 114 7.03 32.15 -4.76
N LEU A 115 6.19 31.90 -3.75
CA LEU A 115 4.78 32.33 -3.79
C LEU A 115 4.67 33.85 -3.78
N GLU A 116 5.39 34.52 -2.87
CA GLU A 116 5.38 35.99 -2.78
C GLU A 116 5.85 36.63 -4.08
N ASN A 117 6.93 36.10 -4.66
CA ASN A 117 7.46 36.52 -5.95
C ASN A 117 6.43 36.33 -7.06
N THR A 118 5.76 35.17 -7.11
CA THR A 118 4.72 34.86 -8.10
C THR A 118 3.52 35.80 -7.98
N LEU A 119 3.01 36.01 -6.76
CA LEU A 119 1.88 36.92 -6.50
C LEU A 119 2.26 38.38 -6.80
N ALA A 120 3.46 38.82 -6.43
CA ALA A 120 3.97 40.15 -6.77
C ALA A 120 4.10 40.35 -8.29
N MET A 121 4.50 39.31 -9.02
CA MET A 121 4.56 39.34 -10.48
C MET A 121 3.18 39.38 -11.12
N LEU A 122 2.19 38.64 -10.61
CA LEU A 122 0.80 38.73 -11.06
C LEU A 122 0.25 40.15 -10.85
N LYS A 123 0.47 40.75 -9.67
CA LYS A 123 0.10 42.14 -9.36
C LYS A 123 0.75 43.14 -10.31
N ARG A 124 2.08 43.05 -10.48
CA ARG A 124 2.86 43.94 -11.35
C ARG A 124 2.39 43.92 -12.81
N HIS A 125 1.81 42.81 -13.25
CA HIS A 125 1.32 42.62 -14.61
C HIS A 125 -0.20 42.69 -14.74
N ASP A 126 -0.91 43.09 -13.69
CA ASP A 126 -2.38 43.23 -13.67
C ASP A 126 -3.12 41.90 -13.99
N LEU A 127 -2.51 40.78 -13.59
CA LEU A 127 -3.00 39.42 -13.83
C LEU A 127 -3.56 38.75 -12.56
N GLU A 128 -3.47 39.41 -11.41
CA GLU A 128 -4.05 38.90 -10.16
C GLU A 128 -5.58 38.79 -10.24
N GLY A 129 -6.27 39.82 -10.74
CA GLY A 129 -7.73 39.77 -10.94
C GLY A 129 -8.14 38.66 -11.90
N VAL A 130 -7.38 38.47 -12.98
CA VAL A 130 -7.59 37.39 -13.96
C VAL A 130 -7.52 36.01 -13.29
N LEU A 131 -6.54 35.78 -12.42
CA LEU A 131 -6.42 34.50 -11.70
C LEU A 131 -7.70 34.22 -10.89
N TRP A 132 -8.18 35.20 -10.13
CA TRP A 132 -9.38 35.03 -9.30
C TRP A 132 -10.66 34.90 -10.14
N ASP A 133 -10.75 35.60 -11.26
CA ASP A 133 -11.87 35.44 -12.20
C ASP A 133 -11.92 34.05 -12.83
N ILE A 134 -10.77 33.48 -13.20
CA ILE A 134 -10.68 32.09 -13.68
C ILE A 134 -11.18 31.13 -12.60
N LEU A 135 -10.75 31.31 -11.35
CA LEU A 135 -11.16 30.44 -10.24
C LEU A 135 -12.64 30.61 -9.87
N ASN A 136 -13.19 31.81 -10.00
CA ASN A 136 -14.62 32.02 -9.86
C ASN A 136 -15.41 31.30 -10.96
N GLN A 137 -15.00 31.44 -12.22
CA GLN A 137 -15.70 30.85 -13.36
C GLN A 137 -15.59 29.32 -13.43
N GLU A 138 -14.39 28.77 -13.22
CA GLU A 138 -14.13 27.34 -13.41
C GLU A 138 -14.32 26.52 -12.12
N MET A 139 -14.06 27.12 -10.95
CA MET A 139 -14.14 26.44 -9.64
C MET A 139 -15.28 26.97 -8.76
N GLY A 140 -16.01 28.02 -9.17
CA GLY A 140 -17.07 28.61 -8.36
C GLY A 140 -16.59 29.32 -7.10
N TYR A 141 -15.31 29.70 -7.04
CA TYR A 141 -14.72 30.35 -5.87
C TYR A 141 -15.10 31.83 -5.81
N GLN A 142 -15.94 32.19 -4.83
CA GLN A 142 -16.43 33.55 -4.60
C GLN A 142 -15.99 34.05 -3.22
N ALA A 143 -15.24 35.16 -3.20
CA ALA A 143 -14.78 35.82 -1.99
C ALA A 143 -14.58 37.32 -2.25
N GLU A 144 -14.90 38.17 -1.27
CA GLU A 144 -14.64 39.62 -1.35
C GLU A 144 -13.14 39.94 -1.35
N HIS A 145 -12.37 39.19 -0.56
CA HIS A 145 -10.92 39.26 -0.47
C HIS A 145 -10.35 37.87 -0.76
N PRO A 146 -10.15 37.51 -2.04
CA PRO A 146 -9.76 36.16 -2.41
C PRO A 146 -8.32 35.87 -1.95
N THR A 147 -8.12 34.70 -1.34
CA THR A 147 -6.81 34.23 -0.90
C THR A 147 -6.67 32.73 -1.18
N LEU A 148 -5.43 32.27 -1.35
CA LEU A 148 -5.15 30.86 -1.59
C LEU A 148 -5.55 30.00 -0.38
N GLU A 149 -5.33 30.51 0.83
CA GLU A 149 -5.71 29.84 2.09
C GLU A 149 -7.21 29.62 2.19
N ASN A 150 -8.00 30.64 1.87
CA ASN A 150 -9.45 30.53 1.87
C ASN A 150 -9.95 29.60 0.76
N LEU A 151 -9.32 29.60 -0.41
CA LEU A 151 -9.62 28.63 -1.46
C LEU A 151 -9.34 27.20 -0.99
N ILE A 152 -8.17 26.93 -0.41
CA ILE A 152 -7.81 25.60 0.11
C ILE A 152 -8.84 25.17 1.17
N LEU A 153 -9.20 26.04 2.10
CA LEU A 153 -10.27 25.80 3.07
C LEU A 153 -11.58 25.40 2.39
N LYS A 154 -12.02 26.16 1.38
CA LYS A 154 -13.25 25.84 0.66
C LYS A 154 -13.19 24.53 -0.11
N LEU A 155 -12.05 24.19 -0.71
CA LEU A 155 -11.84 22.92 -1.40
C LEU A 155 -11.97 21.74 -0.44
N PHE A 156 -11.26 21.77 0.69
CA PHE A 156 -11.33 20.71 1.68
C PHE A 156 -12.69 20.62 2.38
N CYS A 157 -13.32 21.73 2.73
CA CYS A 157 -14.69 21.70 3.29
C CYS A 157 -15.70 21.15 2.29
N THR A 158 -15.56 21.48 1.01
CA THR A 158 -16.44 20.94 -0.05
C THR A 158 -16.22 19.44 -0.25
N ASP A 159 -14.97 18.99 -0.27
CA ASP A 159 -14.60 17.57 -0.37
C ASP A 159 -15.15 16.77 0.83
N LEU A 160 -14.92 17.27 2.05
CA LEU A 160 -15.40 16.64 3.27
C LEU A 160 -16.93 16.61 3.33
N SER A 161 -17.60 17.72 2.99
CA SER A 161 -19.08 17.80 3.01
C SER A 161 -19.74 16.84 2.00
N ALA A 162 -19.05 16.51 0.90
CA ALA A 162 -19.54 15.58 -0.11
C ALA A 162 -19.36 14.10 0.30
N GLN A 163 -18.32 13.78 1.08
CA GLN A 163 -17.97 12.40 1.43
C GLN A 163 -18.38 12.00 2.86
N ALA A 164 -18.63 12.95 3.75
CA ALA A 164 -19.01 12.68 5.13
C ALA A 164 -20.51 12.41 5.28
N ASP A 165 -20.89 11.93 6.47
CA ASP A 165 -22.28 11.68 6.87
C ASP A 165 -23.17 12.92 6.57
N PRO A 166 -24.17 12.78 5.67
CA PRO A 166 -25.08 13.87 5.32
C PRO A 166 -25.81 14.50 6.51
N GLN A 167 -25.97 13.76 7.62
CA GLN A 167 -26.63 14.24 8.83
C GLN A 167 -25.74 15.13 9.69
N LYS A 168 -24.42 15.13 9.47
CA LYS A 168 -23.42 15.83 10.30
C LYS A 168 -22.57 16.82 9.50
N ARG A 169 -23.13 17.44 8.46
CA ARG A 169 -22.41 18.38 7.58
C ARG A 169 -22.71 19.86 7.79
N GLU A 170 -23.66 20.20 8.66
CA GLU A 170 -24.12 21.59 8.88
C GLU A 170 -22.96 22.54 9.27
N TRP A 171 -22.00 22.04 10.04
CA TRP A 171 -20.85 22.83 10.50
C TRP A 171 -19.89 23.23 9.36
N LEU A 172 -19.98 22.58 8.19
CA LEU A 172 -19.15 22.89 7.00
C LEU A 172 -19.83 23.88 6.05
N GLU A 173 -21.14 24.08 6.13
CA GLU A 173 -21.93 24.75 5.08
C GLU A 173 -21.47 26.18 4.77
N LYS A 174 -20.92 26.91 5.75
CA LYS A 174 -20.40 28.27 5.53
C LYS A 174 -19.12 28.28 4.69
N ASN A 175 -18.39 27.17 4.68
CA ASN A 175 -17.10 27.05 4.04
C ASN A 175 -17.13 26.18 2.77
N VAL A 176 -18.28 25.63 2.36
CA VAL A 176 -18.36 24.94 1.06
C VAL A 176 -18.48 25.94 -0.09
N LEU A 177 -18.11 25.50 -1.29
CA LEU A 177 -18.43 26.21 -2.53
C LEU A 177 -19.95 26.21 -2.74
N THR A 178 -20.50 27.31 -3.23
CA THR A 178 -21.96 27.52 -3.28
C THR A 178 -22.58 27.00 -4.58
N THR A 179 -21.85 27.06 -5.70
CA THR A 179 -22.38 26.67 -7.01
C THR A 179 -22.25 25.15 -7.24
N PRO A 180 -23.26 24.49 -7.84
CA PRO A 180 -23.19 23.07 -8.15
C PRO A 180 -22.02 22.71 -9.07
N SER A 181 -21.75 23.54 -10.10
CA SER A 181 -20.61 23.35 -11.01
C SER A 181 -19.28 23.51 -10.27
N GLY A 182 -19.15 24.52 -9.40
CA GLY A 182 -17.93 24.72 -8.61
C GLY A 182 -17.65 23.57 -7.65
N ARG A 183 -18.69 23.02 -7.00
CA ARG A 183 -18.57 21.80 -6.19
C ARG A 183 -18.06 20.63 -7.02
N ALA A 184 -18.62 20.39 -8.21
CA ALA A 184 -18.18 19.30 -9.07
C ALA A 184 -16.72 19.48 -9.52
N SER A 185 -16.32 20.69 -9.92
CA SER A 185 -14.93 21.02 -10.28
C SER A 185 -13.97 20.81 -9.11
N ALA A 186 -14.34 21.24 -7.90
CA ALA A 186 -13.53 21.05 -6.70
C ALA A 186 -13.35 19.57 -6.36
N LEU A 187 -14.42 18.77 -6.42
CA LEU A 187 -14.33 17.32 -6.17
C LEU A 187 -13.42 16.63 -7.20
N ALA A 188 -13.55 17.00 -8.49
CA ALA A 188 -12.67 16.49 -9.53
C ALA A 188 -11.20 16.86 -9.27
N PHE A 189 -10.93 18.12 -8.89
CA PHE A 189 -9.60 18.58 -8.52
C PHE A 189 -9.02 17.81 -7.32
N MET A 190 -9.82 17.58 -6.27
CA MET A 190 -9.38 16.87 -5.06
C MET A 190 -9.07 15.39 -5.35
N VAL A 191 -9.84 14.73 -6.22
CA VAL A 191 -9.54 13.38 -6.71
C VAL A 191 -8.23 13.35 -7.49
N THR A 192 -8.03 14.29 -8.41
CA THR A 192 -6.77 14.43 -9.17
C THR A 192 -5.58 14.69 -8.24
N TRP A 193 -5.75 15.54 -7.22
CA TRP A 193 -4.71 15.86 -6.25
C TRP A 193 -4.27 14.62 -5.48
N ARG A 194 -5.21 13.83 -4.96
CA ARG A 194 -4.91 12.57 -4.26
C ARG A 194 -4.27 11.52 -5.19
N ALA A 195 -4.66 11.48 -6.46
CA ALA A 195 -4.13 10.51 -7.42
C ALA A 195 -2.68 10.81 -7.85
N ASP A 196 -2.29 12.08 -7.88
CA ASP A 196 -0.97 12.49 -8.37
C ASP A 196 0.09 12.56 -7.26
N ARG A 197 1.03 11.59 -7.29
CA ARG A 197 2.11 11.48 -6.31
C ARG A 197 3.06 12.68 -6.29
N ARG A 198 3.14 13.47 -7.37
CA ARG A 198 3.95 14.70 -7.42
C ARG A 198 3.49 15.73 -6.38
N TYR A 199 2.20 15.73 -6.07
CA TYR A 199 1.57 16.73 -5.18
C TYR A 199 1.19 16.16 -3.81
N LYS A 200 1.67 14.94 -3.49
CA LYS A 200 1.42 14.25 -2.21
C LYS A 200 1.82 15.10 -1.01
N GLU A 201 3.01 15.69 -1.02
CA GLU A 201 3.51 16.47 0.13
C GLU A 201 2.68 17.73 0.38
N ALA A 202 2.21 18.37 -0.69
CA ALA A 202 1.32 19.51 -0.60
C ALA A 202 -0.06 19.09 -0.07
N TYR A 203 -0.61 17.96 -0.55
CA TYR A 203 -1.89 17.43 -0.04
C TYR A 203 -1.79 17.10 1.45
N ASP A 204 -0.77 16.34 1.86
CA ASP A 204 -0.56 15.92 3.25
C ASP A 204 -0.46 17.13 4.18
N TYR A 205 0.26 18.18 3.75
CA TYR A 205 0.39 19.41 4.52
C TYR A 205 -0.96 20.14 4.65
N CYS A 206 -1.66 20.39 3.55
CA CYS A 206 -2.95 21.08 3.57
C CYS A 206 -4.01 20.29 4.35
N ALA A 207 -4.02 18.96 4.21
CA ALA A 207 -4.92 18.09 4.97
C ALA A 207 -4.64 18.15 6.48
N GLN A 208 -3.36 18.23 6.89
CA GLN A 208 -3.01 18.41 8.30
C GLN A 208 -3.44 19.78 8.83
N GLN A 209 -3.19 20.86 8.09
CA GLN A 209 -3.67 22.20 8.47
C GLN A 209 -5.19 22.23 8.60
N MET A 210 -5.89 21.57 7.69
CA MET A 210 -7.35 21.47 7.75
C MET A 210 -7.83 20.68 8.95
N GLN A 211 -7.16 19.57 9.27
CA GLN A 211 -7.44 18.77 10.44
C GLN A 211 -7.28 19.61 11.72
N ASP A 212 -6.20 20.37 11.86
CA ASP A 212 -5.95 21.19 13.05
C ASP A 212 -6.99 22.32 13.18
N ALA A 213 -7.40 22.92 12.06
CA ALA A 213 -8.38 24.00 12.04
C ALA A 213 -9.83 23.55 12.27
N LEU A 214 -10.22 22.42 11.68
CA LEU A 214 -11.61 21.96 11.66
C LEU A 214 -11.91 20.88 12.71
N ARG A 215 -10.90 20.13 13.12
CA ARG A 215 -11.00 18.98 14.05
C ARG A 215 -12.13 18.02 13.70
N PRO A 216 -12.18 17.49 12.45
CA PRO A 216 -13.29 16.65 11.99
C PRO A 216 -13.46 15.39 12.83
N GLU A 217 -12.40 14.88 13.46
CA GLU A 217 -12.46 13.77 14.40
C GLU A 217 -13.43 14.00 15.55
N ASP A 218 -13.58 15.23 16.05
CA ASP A 218 -14.53 15.53 17.13
C ASP A 218 -15.98 15.41 16.65
N GLN A 219 -16.24 15.76 15.39
CA GLN A 219 -17.58 15.75 14.79
C GLN A 219 -18.03 14.33 14.43
N TYR A 220 -17.08 13.49 14.00
CA TYR A 220 -17.35 12.13 13.52
C TYR A 220 -16.97 11.03 14.51
N ARG A 221 -16.52 11.36 15.73
CA ARG A 221 -16.11 10.39 16.75
C ARG A 221 -17.13 9.28 17.04
N LEU A 222 -18.42 9.62 16.99
CA LEU A 222 -19.53 8.72 17.26
C LEU A 222 -20.23 8.24 15.97
N SER A 223 -19.68 8.54 14.80
CA SER A 223 -20.23 8.04 13.54
C SER A 223 -19.86 6.57 13.33
N SER A 224 -20.74 5.86 12.64
CA SER A 224 -20.43 4.52 12.17
C SER A 224 -19.25 4.58 11.19
N PRO A 225 -18.29 3.63 11.25
CA PRO A 225 -17.20 3.59 10.26
C PRO A 225 -17.75 3.34 8.85
N TYR A 226 -18.93 2.74 8.72
CA TYR A 226 -19.62 2.50 7.44
C TYR A 226 -20.21 3.78 6.83
N ASP A 227 -20.59 4.76 7.65
CA ASP A 227 -21.11 6.05 7.15
C ASP A 227 -19.97 6.95 6.61
N LEU A 228 -18.72 6.65 6.99
CA LEU A 228 -17.53 7.39 6.58
C LEU A 228 -16.73 6.67 5.49
N HIS A 229 -17.29 5.62 4.88
CA HIS A 229 -16.55 4.73 3.99
C HIS A 229 -15.93 5.45 2.78
N GLU A 230 -16.63 6.46 2.22
CA GLU A 230 -16.13 7.27 1.10
C GLU A 230 -15.08 8.29 1.52
N CYS A 231 -15.07 8.69 2.80
CA CYS A 231 -14.36 9.87 3.30
C CYS A 231 -12.85 9.65 3.48
N GLU A 232 -12.05 10.27 2.63
CA GLU A 232 -10.58 10.20 2.64
C GLU A 232 -9.90 11.58 2.71
N THR A 233 -10.67 12.63 3.03
CA THR A 233 -10.22 14.03 3.01
C THR A 233 -9.06 14.29 3.98
N THR A 234 -9.15 13.85 5.24
CA THR A 234 -8.10 14.07 6.27
C THR A 234 -7.64 12.76 6.90
N LEU A 235 -6.43 12.78 7.46
CA LEU A 235 -5.85 11.65 8.16
C LEU A 235 -6.60 11.31 9.46
N SER A 236 -7.10 12.31 10.20
CA SER A 236 -7.86 12.07 11.43
C SER A 236 -9.18 11.33 11.21
N ILE A 237 -9.79 11.45 10.03
CA ILE A 237 -10.95 10.64 9.67
C ILE A 237 -10.54 9.18 9.46
N GLU A 238 -9.42 8.94 8.77
CA GLU A 238 -8.86 7.59 8.63
C GLU A 238 -8.61 6.95 10.00
N GLN A 239 -8.03 7.70 10.93
CA GLN A 239 -7.80 7.26 12.31
C GLN A 239 -9.10 7.00 13.06
N SER A 240 -10.12 7.85 12.87
CA SER A 240 -11.44 7.70 13.50
C SER A 240 -12.16 6.43 13.02
N VAL A 241 -12.08 6.13 11.71
CA VAL A 241 -12.61 4.88 11.13
C VAL A 241 -11.90 3.66 11.72
N ILE A 242 -10.56 3.67 11.77
CA ILE A 242 -9.79 2.58 12.39
C ILE A 242 -10.20 2.38 13.85
N GLN A 243 -10.32 3.47 14.61
CA GLN A 243 -10.64 3.38 16.03
C GLN A 243 -12.05 2.86 16.27
N ALA A 244 -13.02 3.27 15.44
CA ALA A 244 -14.37 2.72 15.47
C ALA A 244 -14.41 1.22 15.11
N LEU A 245 -13.58 0.77 14.15
CA LEU A 245 -13.45 -0.65 13.81
C LEU A 245 -12.80 -1.46 14.95
N VAL A 246 -11.78 -0.90 15.62
CA VAL A 246 -11.19 -1.51 16.82
C VAL A 246 -12.24 -1.65 17.91
N THR A 247 -13.02 -0.61 18.19
CA THR A 247 -14.13 -0.66 19.16
C THR A 247 -15.14 -1.74 18.77
N GLN A 248 -15.55 -1.79 17.50
CA GLN A 248 -16.50 -2.78 17.00
C GLN A 248 -15.99 -4.23 17.18
N LEU A 249 -14.69 -4.48 17.00
CA LEU A 249 -14.10 -5.81 17.23
C LEU A 249 -14.02 -6.20 18.72
N LEU A 250 -13.92 -5.22 19.61
CA LEU A 250 -13.85 -5.44 21.06
C LEU A 250 -15.23 -5.59 21.72
N GLU A 251 -16.31 -5.22 21.02
CA GLU A 251 -17.67 -5.39 21.52
C GLU A 251 -18.10 -6.87 21.45
N GLU A 252 -18.18 -7.53 22.60
CA GLU A 252 -18.58 -8.94 22.70
C GLU A 252 -20.08 -9.20 22.35
N SER A 253 -20.91 -8.15 22.33
CA SER A 253 -22.37 -8.25 22.23
C SER A 253 -22.93 -8.12 20.81
N THR A 254 -22.13 -7.69 19.85
CA THR A 254 -22.58 -7.36 18.49
C THR A 254 -22.21 -8.48 17.52
N THR A 255 -23.20 -9.03 16.81
CA THR A 255 -22.94 -9.86 15.63
C THR A 255 -22.38 -8.95 14.55
N LEU A 256 -21.05 -8.87 14.46
CA LEU A 256 -20.35 -8.16 13.39
C LEU A 256 -20.86 -8.64 12.02
N ASP A 257 -21.34 -7.73 11.19
CA ASP A 257 -21.56 -8.01 9.77
C ASP A 257 -20.20 -8.15 9.08
N ARG A 258 -19.79 -9.40 8.89
CA ARG A 258 -18.48 -9.76 8.35
C ARG A 258 -18.31 -9.35 6.89
N GLU A 259 -19.38 -9.34 6.10
CA GLU A 259 -19.31 -8.96 4.69
C GLU A 259 -19.14 -7.46 4.55
N ALA A 260 -19.96 -6.69 5.28
CA ALA A 260 -19.81 -5.24 5.36
C ALA A 260 -18.41 -4.84 5.87
N PHE A 261 -17.94 -5.48 6.93
CA PHE A 261 -16.60 -5.22 7.50
C PHE A 261 -15.50 -5.47 6.46
N LYS A 262 -15.47 -6.65 5.83
CA LYS A 262 -14.46 -7.00 4.80
C LYS A 262 -14.50 -6.05 3.61
N LYS A 263 -15.70 -5.68 3.16
CA LYS A 263 -15.89 -4.72 2.07
C LYS A 263 -15.28 -3.37 2.46
N LEU A 264 -15.60 -2.87 3.65
CA LEU A 264 -15.07 -1.61 4.16
C LEU A 264 -13.53 -1.64 4.24
N LEU A 265 -12.91 -2.67 4.83
CA LEU A 265 -11.44 -2.74 4.89
C LEU A 265 -10.81 -2.69 3.49
N SER A 266 -11.40 -3.40 2.52
CA SER A 266 -10.89 -3.43 1.14
C SER A 266 -11.03 -2.08 0.45
N GLU A 267 -12.16 -1.40 0.65
CA GLU A 267 -12.38 -0.03 0.18
C GLU A 267 -11.33 0.92 0.77
N ARG A 268 -11.16 0.93 2.10
CA ARG A 268 -10.19 1.80 2.78
C ARG A 268 -8.76 1.56 2.34
N GLN A 269 -8.35 0.30 2.13
CA GLN A 269 -7.02 -0.04 1.64
C GLN A 269 -6.72 0.54 0.25
N SER A 270 -7.74 0.79 -0.58
CA SER A 270 -7.59 1.43 -1.89
C SER A 270 -7.51 2.97 -1.84
N LYS A 271 -7.80 3.58 -0.68
CA LYS A 271 -7.87 5.04 -0.50
C LYS A 271 -6.51 5.67 -0.29
N TYR A 272 -6.46 6.99 -0.47
CA TYR A 272 -5.24 7.80 -0.48
C TYR A 272 -4.27 7.51 0.67
N TRP A 273 -4.75 7.49 1.92
CA TRP A 273 -3.87 7.33 3.09
C TRP A 273 -3.21 5.96 3.13
N CYS A 274 -3.95 4.88 2.85
CA CYS A 274 -3.38 3.52 2.76
C CYS A 274 -2.42 3.37 1.58
N GLN A 275 -2.72 4.01 0.45
CA GLN A 275 -1.90 3.96 -0.75
C GLN A 275 -0.61 4.79 -0.62
N THR A 276 -0.57 5.75 0.30
CA THR A 276 0.58 6.63 0.53
C THR A 276 1.38 6.30 1.78
N ARG A 277 0.79 5.59 2.74
CA ARG A 277 1.36 5.26 4.04
C ARG A 277 1.12 3.79 4.36
N GLN A 278 2.17 2.98 4.18
CA GLN A 278 2.11 1.53 4.32
C GLN A 278 1.61 1.07 5.70
N GLU A 279 1.86 1.85 6.76
CA GLU A 279 1.38 1.56 8.11
C GLU A 279 -0.15 1.52 8.19
N TYR A 280 -0.87 2.37 7.45
CA TYR A 280 -2.33 2.35 7.44
C TYR A 280 -2.86 1.13 6.70
N TYR A 281 -2.21 0.74 5.60
CA TYR A 281 -2.53 -0.51 4.91
C TYR A 281 -2.36 -1.72 5.84
N ALA A 282 -1.24 -1.76 6.58
CA ALA A 282 -0.96 -2.81 7.56
C ALA A 282 -1.98 -2.84 8.72
N ILE A 283 -2.44 -1.68 9.21
CA ILE A 283 -3.52 -1.62 10.21
C ILE A 283 -4.76 -2.38 9.72
N TYR A 284 -5.19 -2.14 8.48
CA TYR A 284 -6.36 -2.82 7.92
C TYR A 284 -6.15 -4.33 7.75
N ASP A 285 -4.94 -4.78 7.41
CA ASP A 285 -4.62 -6.20 7.38
C ASP A 285 -4.63 -6.81 8.79
N ALA A 286 -4.11 -6.11 9.80
CA ALA A 286 -4.20 -6.54 11.20
C ALA A 286 -5.67 -6.66 11.63
N LEU A 287 -6.51 -5.66 11.36
CA LEU A 287 -7.96 -5.71 11.65
C LEU A 287 -8.65 -6.91 10.99
N ARG A 288 -8.25 -7.27 9.75
CA ARG A 288 -8.76 -8.46 9.06
C ARG A 288 -8.38 -9.75 9.79
N GLN A 289 -7.14 -9.86 10.28
CA GLN A 289 -6.71 -11.06 11.00
C GLN A 289 -7.32 -11.15 12.40
N ALA A 290 -7.49 -10.01 13.09
CA ALA A 290 -8.21 -9.94 14.35
C ALA A 290 -9.66 -10.45 14.16
N GLU A 291 -10.39 -9.93 13.18
CA GLU A 291 -11.74 -10.43 12.84
C GLU A 291 -11.75 -11.94 12.60
N ARG A 292 -10.78 -12.46 11.84
CA ARG A 292 -10.67 -13.90 11.55
C ARG A 292 -10.49 -14.72 12.83
N LEU A 293 -9.63 -14.26 13.75
CA LEU A 293 -9.38 -14.93 15.03
C LEU A 293 -10.61 -14.90 15.94
N LEU A 294 -11.31 -13.77 16.00
CA LEU A 294 -12.56 -13.62 16.76
C LEU A 294 -13.68 -14.49 16.19
N ASN A 295 -13.79 -14.56 14.87
CA ASN A 295 -14.75 -15.45 14.24
C ASN A 295 -14.46 -16.93 14.55
N LEU A 296 -13.18 -17.33 14.55
CA LEU A 296 -12.78 -18.66 14.97
C LEU A 296 -13.16 -18.93 16.44
N ARG A 297 -12.89 -17.98 17.34
CA ARG A 297 -13.29 -18.04 18.75
C ARG A 297 -14.80 -18.17 18.95
N ASN A 298 -15.59 -17.48 18.13
CA ASN A 298 -17.06 -17.54 18.18
C ASN A 298 -17.64 -18.87 17.66
N ARG A 299 -16.90 -19.60 16.81
CA ARG A 299 -17.31 -20.94 16.35
C ARG A 299 -16.96 -22.05 17.33
N HIS A 300 -16.03 -21.76 18.25
CA HIS A 300 -15.53 -22.70 19.27
C HIS A 300 -15.80 -22.19 20.69
N ILE A 301 -16.98 -21.59 20.95
CA ILE A 301 -17.31 -21.00 22.26
C ILE A 301 -17.21 -22.02 23.40
N ASP A 302 -17.63 -23.25 23.14
CA ASP A 302 -17.60 -24.34 24.13
C ASP A 302 -16.21 -24.97 24.31
N GLY A 303 -15.20 -24.49 23.58
CA GLY A 303 -13.86 -25.06 23.52
C GLY A 303 -13.74 -26.21 22.52
N PHE A 304 -12.65 -26.97 22.62
CA PHE A 304 -12.31 -28.04 21.67
C PHE A 304 -12.70 -29.41 22.21
N HIS A 305 -13.65 -30.09 21.58
CA HIS A 305 -14.11 -31.42 21.99
C HIS A 305 -14.10 -32.38 20.81
N TYR A 306 -13.21 -33.37 20.88
CA TYR A 306 -13.07 -34.40 19.85
C TYR A 306 -13.06 -35.79 20.48
N GLN A 307 -13.56 -36.78 19.74
CA GLN A 307 -13.75 -38.14 20.23
C GLN A 307 -12.42 -38.87 20.51
N ASP A 308 -11.43 -38.68 19.64
CA ASP A 308 -10.15 -39.38 19.67
C ASP A 308 -9.03 -38.52 19.05
N SER A 309 -7.78 -38.96 19.22
CA SER A 309 -6.61 -38.18 18.80
C SER A 309 -6.51 -38.05 17.28
N ALA A 310 -7.00 -39.03 16.51
CA ALA A 310 -7.00 -38.98 15.06
C ALA A 310 -7.96 -37.91 14.52
N THR A 311 -9.15 -37.83 15.09
CA THR A 311 -10.16 -36.83 14.74
C THR A 311 -9.71 -35.44 15.17
N PHE A 312 -9.10 -35.30 16.35
CA PHE A 312 -8.56 -34.03 16.80
C PHE A 312 -7.39 -33.57 15.90
N TRP A 313 -6.47 -34.46 15.54
CA TRP A 313 -5.38 -34.15 14.61
C TRP A 313 -5.90 -33.62 13.28
N LYS A 314 -6.91 -34.31 12.72
CA LYS A 314 -7.57 -33.90 11.48
C LYS A 314 -8.19 -32.51 11.61
N ALA A 315 -8.90 -32.24 12.71
CA ALA A 315 -9.49 -30.93 12.95
C ALA A 315 -8.43 -29.83 13.04
N TYR A 316 -7.26 -30.11 13.65
CA TYR A 316 -6.15 -29.16 13.64
C TYR A 316 -5.66 -28.88 12.23
N CYS A 317 -5.46 -29.92 11.41
CA CYS A 317 -4.98 -29.79 10.04
C CYS A 317 -5.97 -29.08 9.09
N GLU A 318 -7.28 -29.19 9.34
CA GLU A 318 -8.33 -28.61 8.49
C GLU A 318 -8.71 -27.18 8.92
N GLU A 319 -8.68 -26.89 10.22
CA GLU A 319 -9.19 -25.63 10.74
C GLU A 319 -8.38 -25.02 11.89
N LEU A 320 -8.02 -25.78 12.93
CA LEU A 320 -7.55 -25.14 14.17
C LEU A 320 -6.20 -24.44 13.99
N PHE A 321 -5.37 -24.85 13.02
CA PHE A 321 -4.15 -24.13 12.64
C PHE A 321 -4.42 -22.66 12.24
N ARG A 322 -5.66 -22.33 11.83
CA ARG A 322 -6.02 -20.98 11.39
C ARG A 322 -6.02 -19.98 12.55
N PHE A 323 -6.12 -20.44 13.79
CA PHE A 323 -5.91 -19.58 14.97
C PHE A 323 -4.44 -19.11 15.04
N ASP A 324 -3.49 -20.05 14.94
CA ASP A 324 -2.05 -19.74 14.89
C ASP A 324 -1.71 -18.80 13.73
N GLN A 325 -2.30 -19.06 12.54
CA GLN A 325 -2.10 -18.23 11.35
C GLN A 325 -2.62 -16.81 11.53
N ALA A 326 -3.86 -16.65 11.99
CA ALA A 326 -4.46 -15.34 12.19
C ALA A 326 -3.71 -14.55 13.27
N TYR A 327 -3.32 -15.20 14.37
CA TYR A 327 -2.53 -14.57 15.42
C TYR A 327 -1.14 -14.13 14.93
N ARG A 328 -0.39 -14.98 14.21
CA ARG A 328 0.93 -14.59 13.67
C ARG A 328 0.81 -13.43 12.70
N LEU A 329 -0.11 -13.53 11.72
CA LEU A 329 -0.29 -12.48 10.72
C LEU A 329 -0.75 -11.17 11.36
N PHE A 330 -1.63 -11.21 12.36
CA PHE A 330 -2.00 -10.02 13.14
C PHE A 330 -0.75 -9.32 13.71
N ASN A 331 0.11 -10.07 14.42
CA ASN A 331 1.32 -9.53 15.02
C ASN A 331 2.33 -9.02 13.97
N GLU A 332 2.46 -9.71 12.84
CA GLU A 332 3.31 -9.29 11.73
C GLU A 332 2.90 -7.90 11.21
N TYR A 333 1.61 -7.68 10.98
CA TYR A 333 1.09 -6.39 10.54
C TYR A 333 1.13 -5.32 11.66
N ALA A 334 0.80 -5.69 12.90
CA ALA A 334 0.83 -4.78 14.05
C ALA A 334 2.26 -4.27 14.35
N LEU A 335 3.29 -5.11 14.14
CA LEU A 335 4.69 -4.73 14.33
C LEU A 335 5.10 -3.54 13.44
N LEU A 336 4.61 -3.49 12.19
CA LEU A 336 4.87 -2.37 11.28
C LEU A 336 4.30 -1.05 11.80
N VAL A 337 3.23 -1.11 12.60
CA VAL A 337 2.55 0.04 13.19
C VAL A 337 3.27 0.49 14.47
N HIS A 338 3.58 -0.45 15.36
CA HIS A 338 4.28 -0.18 16.62
C HIS A 338 5.66 0.42 16.42
N SER A 339 6.39 0.00 15.38
CA SER A 339 7.71 0.55 15.04
C SER A 339 7.70 2.07 14.80
N LYS A 340 6.52 2.65 14.53
CA LYS A 340 6.32 4.09 14.32
C LYS A 340 5.70 4.83 15.52
N GLY A 341 5.55 4.16 16.67
CA GLY A 341 5.03 4.75 17.91
C GLY A 341 3.51 4.94 17.96
N ALA A 342 2.76 4.37 17.01
CA ALA A 342 1.31 4.47 17.00
C ALA A 342 0.67 3.46 17.98
N MET A 343 -0.21 3.95 18.86
CA MET A 343 -0.94 3.15 19.86
C MET A 343 -2.38 2.81 19.43
N ILE A 344 -2.74 3.06 18.17
CA ILE A 344 -4.13 2.95 17.69
C ILE A 344 -4.70 1.52 17.77
N LEU A 345 -3.84 0.50 17.77
CA LEU A 345 -4.22 -0.91 17.91
C LEU A 345 -4.06 -1.46 19.34
N LYS A 346 -3.53 -0.68 20.29
CA LYS A 346 -3.03 -1.22 21.56
C LYS A 346 -4.04 -2.07 22.34
N SER A 347 -5.28 -1.59 22.45
CA SER A 347 -6.35 -2.33 23.13
C SER A 347 -6.73 -3.63 22.41
N LEU A 348 -6.65 -3.64 21.07
CA LEU A 348 -6.89 -4.83 20.28
C LEU A 348 -5.73 -5.82 20.43
N ASP A 349 -4.49 -5.35 20.44
CA ASP A 349 -3.31 -6.21 20.63
C ASP A 349 -3.40 -6.97 21.96
N ASP A 350 -3.70 -6.26 23.05
CA ASP A 350 -3.83 -6.87 24.39
C ASP A 350 -4.97 -7.91 24.43
N TYR A 351 -6.07 -7.65 23.71
CA TYR A 351 -7.18 -8.58 23.61
C TYR A 351 -6.84 -9.82 22.77
N ILE A 352 -6.20 -9.63 21.62
CA ILE A 352 -5.77 -10.73 20.73
C ILE A 352 -4.73 -11.60 21.42
N GLU A 353 -3.77 -11.00 22.14
CA GLU A 353 -2.79 -11.73 22.96
C GLU A 353 -3.46 -12.55 24.05
N ALA A 354 -4.39 -11.95 24.80
CA ALA A 354 -5.12 -12.67 25.84
C ALA A 354 -5.97 -13.82 25.26
N LEU A 355 -6.65 -13.61 24.13
CA LEU A 355 -7.43 -14.64 23.47
C LEU A 355 -6.54 -15.81 23.02
N TYR A 356 -5.40 -15.52 22.40
CA TYR A 356 -4.52 -16.55 21.89
C TYR A 356 -3.83 -17.31 23.02
N SER A 357 -3.16 -16.60 23.93
CA SER A 357 -2.32 -17.20 24.98
C SER A 357 -3.15 -17.79 26.12
N ASN A 358 -4.16 -17.08 26.62
CA ASN A 358 -4.90 -17.50 27.81
C ASN A 358 -6.08 -18.42 27.50
N TRP A 359 -6.64 -18.32 26.28
CA TRP A 359 -7.78 -19.16 25.88
C TRP A 359 -7.39 -20.21 24.85
N TYR A 360 -6.93 -19.83 23.65
CA TYR A 360 -6.73 -20.78 22.55
C TYR A 360 -5.69 -21.85 22.91
N LEU A 361 -4.48 -21.45 23.31
CA LEU A 361 -3.41 -22.40 23.66
C LEU A 361 -3.76 -23.23 24.90
N ALA A 362 -4.38 -22.61 25.91
CA ALA A 362 -4.76 -23.28 27.14
C ALA A 362 -5.85 -24.35 26.91
N GLU A 363 -6.91 -24.00 26.18
CA GLU A 363 -8.00 -24.92 25.85
C GLU A 363 -7.55 -26.02 24.91
N LEU A 364 -6.77 -25.68 23.87
CA LEU A 364 -6.24 -26.66 22.93
C LEU A 364 -5.36 -27.68 23.66
N SER A 365 -4.44 -27.21 24.50
CA SER A 365 -3.53 -28.08 25.27
C SER A 365 -4.29 -28.97 26.25
N ARG A 366 -5.26 -28.41 26.99
CA ARG A 366 -6.08 -29.18 27.95
C ARG A 366 -6.87 -30.28 27.25
N SER A 367 -7.56 -29.94 26.17
CA SER A 367 -8.35 -30.91 25.41
C SER A 367 -7.47 -31.98 24.78
N TRP A 368 -6.31 -31.59 24.24
CA TRP A 368 -5.39 -32.52 23.61
C TRP A 368 -4.85 -33.54 24.61
N ASN A 369 -4.40 -33.07 25.78
CA ASN A 369 -3.90 -33.93 26.86
C ASN A 369 -4.97 -34.92 27.34
N LYS A 370 -6.22 -34.49 27.49
CA LYS A 370 -7.33 -35.36 27.90
C LYS A 370 -7.53 -36.52 26.93
N VAL A 371 -7.46 -36.26 25.63
CA VAL A 371 -7.62 -37.29 24.59
C VAL A 371 -6.42 -38.24 24.57
N LEU A 372 -5.20 -37.72 24.68
CA LEU A 372 -3.99 -38.54 24.72
C LEU A 372 -3.95 -39.47 25.95
N GLU A 373 -4.38 -38.97 27.12
CA GLU A 373 -4.46 -39.73 28.36
C GLU A 373 -5.52 -40.84 28.26
N ALA A 374 -6.70 -40.52 27.76
CA ALA A 374 -7.78 -41.49 27.57
C ALA A 374 -7.38 -42.67 26.66
N GLU A 375 -6.52 -42.41 25.68
CA GLU A 375 -6.01 -43.42 24.75
C GLU A 375 -4.65 -44.03 25.16
N ASN A 376 -4.11 -43.67 26.33
CA ASN A 376 -2.79 -44.11 26.82
C ASN A 376 -1.63 -43.91 25.81
N ARG A 377 -1.67 -42.83 25.02
CA ARG A 377 -0.70 -42.58 23.93
C ARG A 377 0.74 -42.36 24.39
N MET A 378 0.95 -42.10 25.69
CA MET A 378 2.29 -42.01 26.26
C MET A 378 3.00 -43.37 26.36
N GLN A 379 2.26 -44.49 26.35
CA GLN A 379 2.84 -45.83 26.33
C GLN A 379 3.20 -46.27 24.90
N GLU A 380 2.38 -45.88 23.93
CA GLU A 380 2.63 -46.11 22.50
C GLU A 380 2.35 -44.81 21.73
N TRP A 381 3.42 -44.08 21.39
CA TRP A 381 3.33 -42.81 20.67
C TRP A 381 3.01 -43.03 19.18
N ARG A 382 1.74 -43.36 18.93
CA ARG A 382 1.18 -43.68 17.61
C ARG A 382 -0.28 -43.28 17.58
N ILE A 383 -0.69 -42.69 16.46
CA ILE A 383 -2.09 -42.43 16.13
C ILE A 383 -2.44 -43.23 14.87
N ALA A 384 -3.57 -43.92 14.89
CA ALA A 384 -3.98 -44.75 13.77
C ALA A 384 -4.19 -43.91 12.50
N GLY A 385 -3.63 -44.37 11.37
CA GLY A 385 -3.76 -43.69 10.08
C GLY A 385 -2.85 -42.48 9.87
N LEU A 386 -2.06 -42.06 10.88
CA LEU A 386 -1.12 -40.95 10.73
C LEU A 386 0.29 -41.45 10.39
N PRO A 387 0.94 -40.89 9.34
CA PRO A 387 2.35 -41.14 9.07
C PRO A 387 3.22 -40.69 10.24
N ARG A 388 4.29 -41.43 10.50
CA ARG A 388 5.23 -41.12 11.60
C ARG A 388 6.43 -40.38 11.06
N GLN A 389 6.90 -39.35 11.77
CA GLN A 389 8.10 -38.60 11.38
C GLN A 389 9.33 -39.51 11.25
N GLN A 390 9.47 -40.55 12.09
CA GLN A 390 10.58 -41.51 11.99
C GLN A 390 10.59 -42.28 10.65
N ASN A 391 9.44 -42.42 10.00
CA ASN A 391 9.35 -43.11 8.72
C ASN A 391 9.51 -42.18 7.51
N PHE A 392 9.80 -40.88 7.72
CA PHE A 392 9.82 -39.86 6.67
C PHE A 392 10.63 -40.28 5.44
N TYR A 393 11.86 -40.77 5.63
CA TYR A 393 12.68 -41.20 4.50
C TYR A 393 12.02 -42.34 3.69
N ASN A 394 11.52 -43.36 4.38
CA ASN A 394 10.96 -44.56 3.75
C ASN A 394 9.59 -44.33 3.11
N GLU A 395 8.76 -43.46 3.69
CA GLU A 395 7.39 -43.19 3.24
C GLU A 395 7.28 -41.98 2.29
N VAL A 396 8.20 -41.01 2.37
CA VAL A 396 8.13 -39.76 1.59
C VAL A 396 9.23 -39.66 0.55
N VAL A 397 10.50 -39.86 0.93
CA VAL A 397 11.66 -39.59 0.06
C VAL A 397 11.92 -40.75 -0.90
N LYS A 398 12.10 -41.96 -0.35
CA LYS A 398 12.43 -43.17 -1.12
C LYS A 398 11.39 -43.49 -2.21
N PRO A 399 10.07 -43.37 -1.98
CA PRO A 399 9.07 -43.69 -3.00
C PRO A 399 9.07 -42.76 -4.21
N GLN A 400 9.66 -41.56 -4.13
CA GLN A 400 9.74 -40.65 -5.28
C GLN A 400 10.52 -41.26 -6.45
N PHE A 401 11.54 -42.08 -6.14
CA PHE A 401 12.35 -42.75 -7.16
C PHE A 401 11.64 -43.94 -7.82
N ASN A 402 10.43 -44.30 -7.39
CA ASN A 402 9.59 -45.25 -8.13
C ASN A 402 9.12 -44.65 -9.47
N ASN A 403 9.12 -43.31 -9.60
CA ASN A 403 8.94 -42.63 -10.87
C ASN A 403 10.31 -42.51 -11.58
N PRO A 404 10.55 -43.21 -12.70
CA PRO A 404 11.84 -43.20 -13.39
C PRO A 404 12.22 -41.83 -13.97
N GLN A 405 11.29 -40.87 -14.05
CA GLN A 405 11.58 -39.50 -14.48
C GLN A 405 12.26 -38.68 -13.37
N ILE A 406 12.11 -39.07 -12.11
CA ILE A 406 12.69 -38.38 -10.96
C ILE A 406 14.12 -38.89 -10.75
N LYS A 407 15.10 -38.07 -11.12
CA LYS A 407 16.53 -38.37 -10.94
C LYS A 407 17.11 -37.81 -9.64
N ARG A 408 16.44 -36.84 -9.04
CA ARG A 408 16.91 -36.16 -7.83
C ARG A 408 15.76 -35.63 -6.99
N VAL A 409 15.89 -35.78 -5.68
CA VAL A 409 14.95 -35.23 -4.68
C VAL A 409 15.70 -34.26 -3.78
N PHE A 410 15.14 -33.05 -3.61
CA PHE A 410 15.64 -32.07 -2.66
C PHE A 410 14.72 -32.09 -1.43
N VAL A 411 15.30 -32.23 -0.25
CA VAL A 411 14.60 -32.26 1.03
C VAL A 411 15.02 -31.03 1.81
N ILE A 412 14.11 -30.09 2.02
CA ILE A 412 14.37 -28.89 2.82
C ILE A 412 13.77 -29.11 4.21
N ILE A 413 14.61 -29.02 5.23
CA ILE A 413 14.20 -29.15 6.63
C ILE A 413 14.41 -27.78 7.27
N SER A 414 13.30 -27.09 7.53
CA SER A 414 13.28 -25.84 8.27
C SER A 414 12.94 -26.11 9.72
N ASP A 415 13.84 -25.77 10.63
CA ASP A 415 13.57 -25.89 12.07
C ASP A 415 12.46 -24.90 12.48
N ALA A 416 11.69 -25.28 13.51
CA ALA A 416 10.55 -24.55 14.07
C ALA A 416 9.43 -24.14 13.07
N LEU A 417 9.37 -24.76 11.89
CA LEU A 417 8.32 -24.46 10.90
C LEU A 417 6.97 -25.05 11.31
N ARG A 418 6.07 -24.22 11.84
CA ARG A 418 4.71 -24.63 12.24
C ARG A 418 3.85 -24.99 11.03
N TYR A 419 2.87 -25.87 11.26
CA TYR A 419 1.95 -26.34 10.21
C TYR A 419 1.22 -25.20 9.49
N GLU A 420 0.79 -24.17 10.22
CA GLU A 420 0.11 -22.99 9.66
C GLU A 420 0.98 -22.20 8.67
N VAL A 421 2.29 -22.14 8.92
CA VAL A 421 3.25 -21.48 8.03
C VAL A 421 3.47 -22.31 6.78
N ALA A 422 3.51 -23.64 6.92
CA ALA A 422 3.60 -24.55 5.79
C ALA A 422 2.35 -24.48 4.89
N GLU A 423 1.16 -24.31 5.48
CA GLU A 423 -0.08 -24.08 4.73
C GLU A 423 -0.04 -22.78 3.94
N GLU A 424 0.39 -21.68 4.56
CA GLU A 424 0.53 -20.40 3.87
C GLU A 424 1.55 -20.48 2.72
N LEU A 425 2.73 -21.06 2.98
CA LEU A 425 3.76 -21.24 1.97
C LEU A 425 3.27 -22.12 0.81
N GLY A 426 2.54 -23.19 1.11
CA GLY A 426 1.93 -24.05 0.09
C GLY A 426 0.95 -23.29 -0.80
N ASN A 427 0.10 -22.43 -0.21
CA ASN A 427 -0.81 -21.57 -0.96
C ASN A 427 -0.04 -20.59 -1.85
N GLN A 428 1.02 -19.95 -1.33
CA GLN A 428 1.86 -19.04 -2.12
C GLN A 428 2.49 -19.76 -3.32
N ILE A 429 3.11 -20.93 -3.10
CA ILE A 429 3.70 -21.74 -4.19
C ILE A 429 2.65 -22.10 -5.24
N ASN A 430 1.43 -22.43 -4.83
CA ASN A 430 0.34 -22.80 -5.75
C ASN A 430 -0.23 -21.61 -6.55
N THR A 431 0.08 -20.36 -6.20
CA THR A 431 -0.24 -19.21 -7.06
C THR A 431 0.74 -19.06 -8.23
N GLU A 432 1.94 -19.65 -8.12
CA GLU A 432 2.94 -19.65 -9.17
C GLU A 432 2.63 -20.68 -10.27
N LYS A 433 2.67 -20.26 -11.54
CA LYS A 433 2.27 -21.11 -12.68
C LYS A 433 3.15 -22.34 -12.91
N ARG A 434 4.35 -22.39 -12.31
CA ARG A 434 5.38 -23.40 -12.58
C ARG A 434 5.47 -24.49 -11.53
N PHE A 435 4.85 -24.29 -10.37
CA PHE A 435 5.02 -25.15 -9.22
C PHE A 435 3.68 -25.65 -8.73
N THR A 436 3.72 -26.77 -8.02
CA THR A 436 2.58 -27.35 -7.32
C THR A 436 3.07 -27.81 -5.97
N ALA A 437 2.34 -27.46 -4.91
CA ALA A 437 2.60 -27.87 -3.55
C ALA A 437 1.41 -28.65 -2.99
N GLU A 438 1.72 -29.75 -2.31
CA GLU A 438 0.76 -30.54 -1.53
C GLU A 438 1.16 -30.45 -0.05
N LEU A 439 0.21 -30.09 0.82
CA LEU A 439 0.42 -30.08 2.26
C LEU A 439 0.05 -31.44 2.85
N ARG A 440 0.98 -32.03 3.61
CA ARG A 440 0.79 -33.26 4.39
C ARG A 440 1.27 -33.05 5.82
N SER A 441 0.79 -33.88 6.74
CA SER A 441 1.19 -33.87 8.14
C SER A 441 1.75 -35.22 8.58
N GLN A 442 2.60 -35.20 9.61
CA GLN A 442 3.21 -36.38 10.21
C GLN A 442 3.21 -36.25 11.73
N LEU A 443 2.99 -37.36 12.43
CA LEU A 443 3.12 -37.41 13.89
C LEU A 443 4.59 -37.22 14.26
N GLY A 444 4.88 -36.10 14.93
CA GLY A 444 6.22 -35.75 15.38
C GLY A 444 6.75 -36.67 16.47
N VAL A 445 8.03 -36.56 16.79
CA VAL A 445 8.69 -37.31 17.87
C VAL A 445 8.39 -36.72 19.26
N LEU A 446 8.44 -37.55 20.32
CA LEU A 446 8.45 -37.11 21.71
C LEU A 446 9.74 -37.54 22.43
N PRO A 447 10.40 -36.66 23.21
CA PRO A 447 10.13 -35.21 23.31
C PRO A 447 10.40 -34.49 21.98
N SER A 448 9.61 -33.46 21.67
CA SER A 448 9.64 -32.74 20.39
C SER A 448 10.72 -31.65 20.36
N TYR A 449 11.97 -32.05 20.55
CA TYR A 449 13.13 -31.15 20.50
C TYR A 449 13.97 -31.40 19.23
N THR A 450 14.77 -30.41 18.85
CA THR A 450 15.47 -30.34 17.56
C THR A 450 16.27 -31.59 17.22
N GLN A 451 17.11 -32.12 18.12
CA GLN A 451 18.04 -33.18 17.72
C GLN A 451 17.33 -34.50 17.41
N LEU A 452 16.34 -34.89 18.21
CA LEU A 452 15.53 -36.09 17.93
C LEU A 452 14.68 -35.89 16.68
N GLY A 453 14.08 -34.71 16.50
CA GLY A 453 13.29 -34.39 15.31
C GLY A 453 14.12 -34.45 14.03
N MET A 454 15.33 -33.87 14.04
CA MET A 454 16.25 -33.91 12.90
C MET A 454 16.77 -35.32 12.64
N ALA A 455 17.07 -36.10 13.68
CA ALA A 455 17.50 -37.49 13.54
C ALA A 455 16.41 -38.35 12.88
N ALA A 456 15.15 -38.18 13.29
CA ALA A 456 14.01 -38.91 12.76
C ALA A 456 13.76 -38.71 11.25
N LEU A 457 14.22 -37.60 10.67
CA LEU A 457 14.07 -37.30 9.24
C LEU A 457 15.16 -37.93 8.36
N LEU A 458 16.24 -38.42 8.96
CA LEU A 458 17.33 -39.11 8.25
C LEU A 458 16.92 -40.56 7.91
N PRO A 459 17.51 -41.18 6.87
CA PRO A 459 17.36 -42.62 6.66
C PRO A 459 18.00 -43.39 7.83
N HIS A 460 17.23 -44.30 8.42
CA HIS A 460 17.66 -45.15 9.53
C HIS A 460 16.79 -46.41 9.61
N ASP A 461 17.32 -47.46 10.26
CA ASP A 461 16.57 -48.61 10.75
C ASP A 461 16.34 -48.51 12.28
N GLU A 462 17.31 -47.97 13.02
CA GLU A 462 17.23 -47.77 14.47
C GLU A 462 17.67 -46.36 14.89
N ILE A 463 16.93 -45.75 15.82
CA ILE A 463 17.31 -44.52 16.53
C ILE A 463 17.48 -44.83 18.02
N CYS A 464 18.62 -44.40 18.58
CA CYS A 464 18.88 -44.54 20.00
C CYS A 464 19.58 -43.30 20.58
N TYR A 465 19.43 -43.10 21.88
CA TYR A 465 20.20 -42.10 22.61
C TYR A 465 21.59 -42.61 22.92
N GLN A 466 22.55 -41.70 23.04
CA GLN A 466 23.84 -42.04 23.60
C GLN A 466 23.66 -42.60 25.03
N PRO A 467 24.31 -43.73 25.38
CA PRO A 467 24.34 -44.17 26.75
C PRO A 467 24.89 -43.07 27.68
N GLY A 468 24.08 -42.64 28.65
CA GLY A 468 24.46 -41.60 29.62
C GLY A 468 24.29 -40.14 29.16
N SER A 469 23.75 -39.88 27.96
CA SER A 469 23.39 -38.52 27.51
C SER A 469 22.08 -38.52 26.73
N SER A 470 21.15 -37.65 27.12
CA SER A 470 19.88 -37.42 26.42
C SER A 470 20.01 -36.50 25.19
N ASP A 471 21.19 -35.89 24.99
CA ASP A 471 21.37 -34.77 24.05
C ASP A 471 22.18 -35.18 22.82
N ILE A 472 22.38 -36.48 22.61
CA ILE A 472 23.03 -37.00 21.42
C ILE A 472 22.22 -38.20 20.94
N VAL A 473 21.68 -38.05 19.73
CA VAL A 473 20.88 -39.07 19.06
C VAL A 473 21.72 -39.75 17.98
N TYR A 474 21.67 -41.06 17.96
CA TYR A 474 22.32 -41.92 16.99
C TYR A 474 21.30 -42.52 16.02
N ALA A 475 21.68 -42.64 14.74
CA ALA A 475 20.98 -43.37 13.70
C ALA A 475 21.90 -44.49 13.20
N ASP A 476 21.48 -45.75 13.36
CA ASP A 476 22.25 -46.95 12.99
C ASP A 476 23.71 -46.93 13.51
N GLY A 477 23.88 -46.51 14.78
CA GLY A 477 25.18 -46.42 15.44
C GLY A 477 26.05 -45.21 15.02
N LEU A 478 25.56 -44.30 14.18
CA LEU A 478 26.23 -43.04 13.84
C LEU A 478 25.56 -41.86 14.52
N SER A 479 26.35 -40.94 15.08
CA SER A 479 25.81 -39.69 15.63
C SER A 479 25.07 -38.90 14.55
N THR A 480 23.99 -38.22 14.91
CA THR A 480 23.24 -37.32 14.01
C THR A 480 23.54 -35.84 14.26
N SER A 481 24.42 -35.55 15.22
CA SER A 481 24.76 -34.19 15.64
C SER A 481 25.65 -33.50 14.60
N GLY A 482 25.20 -32.35 14.09
CA GLY A 482 25.94 -31.55 13.12
C GLY A 482 25.88 -32.07 11.67
N THR A 483 25.99 -31.14 10.73
CA THR A 483 25.93 -31.41 9.29
C THR A 483 26.92 -32.48 8.79
N PRO A 484 28.19 -32.54 9.25
CA PRO A 484 29.14 -33.56 8.78
C PRO A 484 28.72 -35.00 9.08
N ASN A 485 28.12 -35.22 10.25
CA ASN A 485 27.65 -36.55 10.64
C ASN A 485 26.40 -36.95 9.85
N ARG A 486 25.47 -35.99 9.64
CA ARG A 486 24.29 -36.18 8.79
C ARG A 486 24.67 -36.48 7.34
N ASP A 487 25.69 -35.79 6.83
CA ASP A 487 26.25 -36.04 5.50
C ASP A 487 26.82 -37.46 5.38
N THR A 488 27.51 -37.94 6.41
CA THR A 488 28.05 -39.31 6.47
C THR A 488 26.94 -40.36 6.42
N ILE A 489 25.80 -40.12 7.10
CA ILE A 489 24.63 -40.98 7.03
C ILE A 489 24.01 -40.97 5.62
N LEU A 490 23.74 -39.78 5.07
CA LEU A 490 23.08 -39.63 3.77
C LEU A 490 23.91 -40.19 2.60
N LYS A 491 25.24 -40.12 2.68
CA LYS A 491 26.14 -40.71 1.65
C LYS A 491 25.90 -42.20 1.43
N LYS A 492 25.50 -42.95 2.47
CA LYS A 492 25.12 -44.37 2.34
C LYS A 492 23.92 -44.59 1.43
N TYR A 493 23.12 -43.55 1.22
CA TYR A 493 21.89 -43.55 0.40
C TYR A 493 22.03 -42.65 -0.83
N LYS A 494 23.25 -42.43 -1.34
CA LYS A 494 23.55 -41.50 -2.44
C LYS A 494 23.00 -40.08 -2.19
N GLY A 495 22.96 -39.67 -0.93
CA GLY A 495 22.53 -38.36 -0.51
C GLY A 495 23.67 -37.48 0.01
N MET A 496 23.41 -36.19 0.18
CA MET A 496 24.31 -35.24 0.83
C MET A 496 23.56 -34.31 1.78
N ALA A 497 24.25 -33.78 2.81
CA ALA A 497 23.72 -32.73 3.68
C ALA A 497 24.36 -31.38 3.37
N VAL A 498 23.55 -30.33 3.32
CA VAL A 498 23.97 -28.94 3.04
C VAL A 498 23.26 -27.98 3.99
N LYS A 499 23.93 -26.93 4.43
CA LYS A 499 23.28 -25.81 5.13
C LYS A 499 22.69 -24.83 4.11
N SER A 500 21.51 -24.29 4.36
CA SER A 500 20.88 -23.29 3.48
C SER A 500 21.83 -22.14 3.15
N ASP A 501 22.56 -21.62 4.13
CA ASP A 501 23.46 -20.49 3.97
C ASP A 501 24.65 -20.79 3.05
N ASP A 502 25.12 -22.04 3.05
CA ASP A 502 26.20 -22.46 2.17
C ASP A 502 25.68 -22.68 0.75
N LEU A 503 24.49 -23.27 0.62
CA LEU A 503 23.83 -23.47 -0.68
C LEU A 503 23.56 -22.14 -1.40
N LEU A 504 23.07 -21.13 -0.67
CA LEU A 504 22.79 -19.80 -1.23
C LEU A 504 24.06 -19.07 -1.72
N LYS A 505 25.25 -19.47 -1.27
CA LYS A 505 26.54 -18.93 -1.72
C LYS A 505 27.08 -19.64 -2.97
N TRP A 506 26.52 -20.78 -3.36
CA TRP A 506 27.01 -21.53 -4.51
C TRP A 506 26.68 -20.83 -5.83
N LYS A 507 27.65 -20.80 -6.74
CA LYS A 507 27.38 -20.43 -8.14
C LYS A 507 26.67 -21.57 -8.86
N ASN A 508 25.84 -21.27 -9.86
CA ASN A 508 25.06 -22.27 -10.60
C ASN A 508 25.87 -23.48 -11.11
N GLN A 509 27.09 -23.25 -11.62
CA GLN A 509 27.93 -24.36 -12.10
C GLN A 509 28.50 -25.17 -10.93
N GLN A 510 29.06 -24.49 -9.93
CA GLN A 510 29.58 -25.11 -8.72
C GLN A 510 28.51 -25.96 -8.02
N GLY A 511 27.28 -25.45 -7.88
CA GLY A 511 26.17 -26.18 -7.32
C GLY A 511 25.85 -27.45 -8.11
N ARG A 512 25.78 -27.36 -9.45
CA ARG A 512 25.57 -28.53 -10.33
C ARG A 512 26.65 -29.58 -10.19
N ASP A 513 27.91 -29.17 -10.07
CA ASP A 513 29.05 -30.08 -9.92
C ASP A 513 29.04 -30.77 -8.56
N LEU A 514 28.73 -30.04 -7.48
CA LEU A 514 28.67 -30.57 -6.10
C LEU A 514 27.58 -31.61 -5.92
N ILE A 515 26.40 -31.42 -6.53
CA ILE A 515 25.27 -32.33 -6.38
C ILE A 515 25.28 -33.46 -7.42
N ARG A 516 26.18 -33.45 -8.41
CA ARG A 516 26.13 -34.29 -9.61
C ARG A 516 25.97 -35.77 -9.29
N ASP A 517 26.74 -36.24 -8.32
CA ASP A 517 26.88 -37.66 -7.98
C ASP A 517 25.87 -38.11 -6.90
N TYR A 518 24.96 -37.21 -6.48
CA TYR A 518 23.93 -37.45 -5.47
C TYR A 518 22.52 -37.46 -6.08
N GLU A 519 21.70 -38.40 -5.60
CA GLU A 519 20.27 -38.54 -5.89
C GLU A 519 19.41 -37.76 -4.88
N ILE A 520 19.92 -37.54 -3.67
CA ILE A 520 19.18 -36.88 -2.58
C ILE A 520 20.00 -35.72 -2.02
N VAL A 521 19.38 -34.55 -1.84
CA VAL A 521 20.06 -33.38 -1.26
C VAL A 521 19.23 -32.85 -0.10
N TYR A 522 19.72 -33.04 1.14
CA TYR A 522 19.09 -32.50 2.34
C TYR A 522 19.65 -31.11 2.64
N ILE A 523 18.76 -30.14 2.80
CA ILE A 523 19.06 -28.73 3.04
C ILE A 523 18.51 -28.37 4.41
N TRP A 524 19.40 -28.03 5.34
CA TRP A 524 19.04 -27.65 6.71
C TRP A 524 18.95 -26.14 6.82
N HIS A 525 17.79 -25.64 7.23
CA HIS A 525 17.46 -24.22 7.38
C HIS A 525 17.07 -23.93 8.84
N ASN A 526 17.67 -22.90 9.46
CA ASN A 526 17.52 -22.60 10.89
C ASN A 526 17.06 -21.16 11.19
N THR A 527 16.59 -20.42 10.19
CA THR A 527 16.33 -18.97 10.37
C THR A 527 15.25 -18.69 11.41
N ILE A 528 14.18 -19.49 11.44
CA ILE A 528 13.06 -19.31 12.38
C ILE A 528 13.56 -19.50 13.82
N ASP A 529 14.10 -20.68 14.12
CA ASP A 529 14.67 -21.01 15.43
C ASP A 529 15.78 -20.03 15.89
N ALA A 530 16.62 -19.56 14.97
CA ALA A 530 17.68 -18.61 15.30
C ALA A 530 17.16 -17.20 15.65
N MET A 531 15.99 -16.81 15.15
CA MET A 531 15.38 -15.50 15.41
C MET A 531 14.43 -15.52 16.61
N GLY A 532 13.84 -16.69 16.93
CA GLY A 532 12.84 -16.87 17.98
C GLY A 532 11.45 -17.03 17.41
#